data_AF-A0A7S4JHY5-F1
#
_entry.id   AF-A0A7S4JHY5-F1
#
_cell.length_a   1.000
_cell.length_b   1.000
_cell.length_c   1.000
_cell.angle_alpha   90.00
_cell.angle_beta   90.00
_cell.angle_gamma   90.00
#
_symmetry.space_group_name_H-M   'P 1'
#
loop_
_entity.id
_entity.type
_entity.pdbx_description
1 polymer ?
#
loop_
_entity_poly.entity_id
_entity_poly.type
_entity_poly.pdbx_seq_one_letter_code
_entity_poly.pdbx_strand_id
1 'polypeptide(L)'
;EELWCLLNFLAPKQFDDVDAFLNKFGVVETANQIMQLRKELRPYMLRRHKEDVERSIPPKEEIIVEVEMSQLQRTTYKSILERNFEWLKRGAAGVQVPALRNVEMELRKCCNHPYLVDGVEEQVRSRSTASDPMHELIRHSGKMVLLDKMLPKLRAEKHKALIFSQFIRVLDMLEDYMRAKSFPFERID
;
A
#
# COMPACT_ATOMS: atom_id res chain seq x y z
N GLU A 1 9.66 4.19 20.87
CA GLU A 1 10.16 2.86 21.24
C GLU A 1 11.13 2.28 20.21
N GLU A 2 10.74 2.11 18.93
CA GLU A 2 11.62 1.51 17.91
C GLU A 2 13.01 2.17 17.78
N LEU A 3 13.07 3.50 17.80
CA LEU A 3 14.34 4.24 17.76
C LEU A 3 15.25 3.89 18.95
N TRP A 4 14.69 3.76 20.16
CA TRP A 4 15.46 3.38 21.34
C TRP A 4 15.98 1.96 21.22
N CYS A 5 15.18 1.01 20.72
CA CYS A 5 15.63 -0.37 20.52
C CYS A 5 16.86 -0.44 19.59
N LEU A 6 16.87 0.33 18.51
CA LEU A 6 18.02 0.41 17.60
C LEU A 6 19.26 1.04 18.26
N LEU A 7 19.06 2.06 19.09
CA LEU A 7 20.16 2.73 19.81
C LEU A 7 20.72 1.88 20.95
N ASN A 8 19.86 1.22 21.73
CA ASN A 8 20.25 0.26 22.75
C ASN A 8 21.02 -0.91 22.12
N PHE A 9 20.60 -1.39 20.94
CA PHE A 9 21.36 -2.40 20.20
C PHE A 9 22.78 -1.92 19.83
N LEU A 10 22.93 -0.67 19.38
CA LEU A 10 24.23 -0.12 19.00
C LEU A 10 25.11 0.25 20.19
N ALA A 11 24.53 0.79 21.27
CA ALA A 11 25.22 1.32 22.44
C ALA A 11 24.42 1.07 23.73
N PRO A 12 24.39 -0.17 24.23
CA PRO A 12 23.53 -0.57 25.36
C PRO A 12 23.90 0.09 26.68
N LYS A 13 25.16 0.53 26.84
CA LYS A 13 25.62 1.23 28.04
C LYS A 13 25.16 2.70 28.10
N GLN A 14 24.84 3.30 26.96
CA GLN A 14 24.42 4.70 26.88
C GLN A 14 22.90 4.83 26.81
N PHE A 15 22.21 3.81 26.29
CA PHE A 15 20.75 3.76 26.15
C PHE A 15 20.21 2.52 26.87
N ASP A 16 20.41 2.45 28.18
CA ASP A 16 20.01 1.34 29.04
C ASP A 16 18.53 1.41 29.46
N ASP A 17 18.02 2.61 29.67
CA ASP A 17 16.67 2.86 30.16
C ASP A 17 15.75 3.42 29.06
N VAL A 18 14.70 2.67 28.76
CA VAL A 18 13.66 3.06 27.79
C VAL A 18 12.77 4.16 28.34
N ASP A 19 12.44 4.15 29.63
CA ASP A 19 11.52 5.10 30.24
C ASP A 19 12.18 6.48 30.34
N ALA A 20 13.48 6.52 30.71
CA ALA A 20 14.25 7.76 30.66
C ALA A 20 14.31 8.36 29.25
N PHE A 21 14.49 7.53 28.22
CA PHE A 21 14.52 7.98 26.84
C PHE A 21 13.15 8.48 26.36
N LEU A 22 12.06 7.77 26.68
CA LEU A 22 10.70 8.16 26.32
C LEU A 22 10.22 9.41 27.08
N ASN A 23 10.61 9.58 28.34
CA ASN A 23 10.30 10.80 29.08
C ASN A 23 11.01 12.03 28.46
N LYS A 24 12.19 11.85 27.88
CA LYS A 24 12.98 12.94 27.28
C LYS A 24 12.62 13.21 25.81
N PHE A 25 12.30 12.16 25.03
CA PHE A 25 12.13 12.22 23.58
C PHE A 25 10.87 11.52 23.04
N GLY A 26 9.99 11.02 23.91
CA GLY A 26 8.78 10.29 23.51
C GLY A 26 7.76 11.18 22.82
N VAL A 27 7.63 12.44 23.23
CA VAL A 27 6.86 13.48 22.53
C VAL A 27 7.80 14.63 22.22
N VAL A 28 8.16 14.77 20.95
CA VAL A 28 9.08 15.82 20.50
C VAL A 28 8.27 17.03 20.05
N GLU A 29 8.05 17.97 20.96
CA GLU A 29 7.26 19.20 20.68
C GLU A 29 8.16 20.40 20.38
N THR A 30 9.40 20.40 20.89
CA THR A 30 10.28 21.57 20.83
C THR A 30 11.47 21.37 19.88
N ALA A 31 11.83 22.40 19.11
CA ALA A 31 13.01 22.40 18.25
C ALA A 31 14.31 22.08 19.02
N ASN A 32 14.43 22.49 20.28
CA ASN A 32 15.57 22.18 21.14
C ASN A 32 15.70 20.68 21.42
N GLN A 33 14.59 19.97 21.66
CA GLN A 33 14.61 18.51 21.84
C GLN A 33 15.09 17.81 20.56
N ILE A 34 14.66 18.30 19.39
CA ILE A 34 15.14 17.79 18.08
C ILE A 34 16.65 17.99 17.93
N MET A 35 17.16 19.18 18.28
CA MET A 35 18.60 19.46 18.17
C MET A 35 19.42 18.60 19.14
N GLN A 36 18.95 18.40 20.37
CA GLN A 36 19.61 17.53 21.35
C GLN A 36 19.62 16.07 20.90
N LEU A 37 18.49 15.56 20.40
CA LEU A 37 18.40 14.21 19.85
C LEU A 37 19.35 14.05 18.65
N ARG A 38 19.38 15.02 17.72
CA ARG A 38 20.32 14.99 16.58
C ARG A 38 21.78 14.95 17.04
N LYS A 39 22.13 15.65 18.13
CA LYS A 39 23.49 15.64 18.69
C LYS A 39 23.85 14.27 19.28
N GLU A 40 22.92 13.64 19.99
CA GLU A 40 23.08 12.29 20.55
C GLU A 40 23.14 11.21 19.45
N LEU A 41 22.40 11.37 18.35
CA LEU A 41 22.38 10.45 17.21
C LEU A 41 23.59 10.59 16.26
N ARG A 42 24.23 11.77 16.20
CA ARG A 42 25.32 12.08 15.27
C ARG A 42 26.48 11.05 15.22
N PRO A 43 26.98 10.49 16.35
CA PRO A 43 28.04 9.48 16.30
C PRO A 43 27.56 8.11 15.77
N TYR A 44 26.26 7.83 15.81
CA TYR A 44 25.69 6.52 15.47
C TYR A 44 25.04 6.49 14.07
N MET A 45 24.54 7.64 13.60
CA MET A 45 23.74 7.72 12.38
C MET A 45 24.27 8.80 11.44
N LEU A 46 24.75 8.36 10.27
CA LEU A 46 25.06 9.25 9.16
C LEU A 46 23.83 9.38 8.25
N ARG A 47 23.25 10.57 8.18
CA ARG A 47 22.13 10.90 7.28
C ARG A 47 22.55 12.00 6.32
N ARG A 48 22.34 11.78 5.02
CA ARG A 48 22.56 12.76 3.94
C ARG A 48 21.31 12.85 3.08
N HIS A 49 20.92 14.06 2.65
CA HIS A 49 19.85 14.22 1.68
C HIS A 49 20.40 14.09 0.26
N LYS A 50 19.57 13.63 -0.68
CA LYS A 50 19.99 13.51 -2.10
C LYS A 50 20.40 14.87 -2.66
N GLU A 51 19.70 15.93 -2.28
CA GLU A 51 20.00 17.33 -2.64
C GLU A 51 21.39 17.79 -2.16
N ASP A 52 21.87 17.26 -1.03
CA ASP A 52 23.20 17.59 -0.48
C ASP A 52 24.34 16.94 -1.29
N VAL A 53 24.05 15.86 -2.01
CA VAL A 53 25.07 14.98 -2.62
C VAL A 53 25.08 15.06 -4.13
N GLU A 54 23.92 15.13 -4.78
CA GLU A 54 23.80 15.05 -6.25
C GLU A 54 22.79 16.09 -6.76
N ARG A 55 23.31 17.16 -7.39
CA ARG A 55 22.50 18.30 -7.87
C ARG A 55 21.90 18.08 -9.26
N SER A 56 22.30 17.00 -9.95
CA SER A 56 21.82 16.69 -11.31
C SER A 56 20.49 15.94 -11.34
N ILE A 57 20.05 15.39 -10.20
CA ILE A 57 18.79 14.63 -10.11
C ILE A 57 17.62 15.61 -10.04
N PRO A 58 16.66 15.56 -10.99
CA PRO A 58 15.44 16.37 -10.91
C PRO A 58 14.66 16.10 -9.62
N PRO A 59 13.93 17.09 -9.09
CA PRO A 59 13.10 16.89 -7.90
C PRO A 59 12.05 15.80 -8.16
N LYS A 60 11.76 14.99 -7.14
CA LYS A 60 10.71 13.98 -7.20
C LYS A 60 9.35 14.68 -7.13
N GLU A 61 8.56 14.57 -8.19
CA GLU A 61 7.15 14.97 -8.16
C GLU A 61 6.28 13.81 -7.65
N GLU A 62 5.33 14.14 -6.77
CA GLU A 62 4.39 13.18 -6.20
C GLU A 62 2.97 13.60 -6.57
N ILE A 63 2.30 12.77 -7.36
CA ILE A 63 0.95 13.04 -7.88
C ILE A 63 0.02 11.95 -7.37
N ILE A 64 -1.00 12.36 -6.62
CA ILE A 64 -2.05 11.47 -6.15
C ILE A 64 -3.15 11.45 -7.22
N VAL A 65 -3.37 10.28 -7.82
CA VAL A 65 -4.43 10.09 -8.81
C VAL A 65 -5.62 9.42 -8.14
N GLU A 66 -6.73 10.15 -8.04
CA GLU A 66 -8.00 9.62 -7.54
C GLU A 66 -8.66 8.74 -8.60
N VAL A 67 -9.14 7.57 -8.19
CA VAL A 67 -9.70 6.56 -9.09
C VAL A 67 -11.07 6.14 -8.63
N GLU A 68 -12.04 6.24 -9.54
CA GLU A 68 -13.40 5.77 -9.31
C GLU A 68 -13.51 4.24 -9.29
N MET A 69 -14.35 3.72 -8.40
CA MET A 69 -14.62 2.28 -8.33
C MET A 69 -15.43 1.79 -9.53
N SER A 70 -15.14 0.59 -10.02
CA SER A 70 -15.99 -0.09 -11.01
C SER A 70 -17.35 -0.48 -10.39
N GLN A 71 -18.33 -0.83 -11.22
CA GLN A 71 -19.64 -1.29 -10.73
C GLN A 71 -19.50 -2.54 -9.85
N LEU A 72 -18.68 -3.51 -10.27
CA LEU A 72 -18.44 -4.72 -9.49
C LEU A 72 -17.76 -4.39 -8.15
N GLN A 73 -16.77 -3.50 -8.15
CA GLN A 73 -16.14 -3.03 -6.92
C GLN A 73 -17.15 -2.39 -5.97
N ARG A 74 -18.02 -1.49 -6.45
CA ARG A 74 -19.03 -0.85 -5.59
C ARG A 74 -20.00 -1.89 -4.99
N THR A 75 -20.46 -2.85 -5.78
CA THR A 75 -21.36 -3.92 -5.30
C THR A 75 -20.66 -4.83 -4.28
N THR A 76 -19.44 -5.29 -4.57
CA THR A 76 -18.67 -6.12 -3.65
C THR A 76 -18.33 -5.37 -2.36
N TYR A 77 -17.94 -4.09 -2.46
CA TYR A 77 -17.64 -3.23 -1.32
C TYR A 77 -18.86 -3.08 -0.40
N LYS A 78 -20.05 -2.82 -0.98
CA LYS A 78 -21.31 -2.78 -0.22
C LYS A 78 -21.61 -4.12 0.44
N SER A 79 -21.45 -5.23 -0.29
CA SER A 79 -21.68 -6.58 0.26
C SER A 79 -20.75 -6.91 1.43
N ILE A 80 -19.47 -6.52 1.37
CA ILE A 80 -18.51 -6.69 2.47
C ILE A 80 -18.99 -5.90 3.70
N LEU A 81 -19.43 -4.66 3.53
CA LEU A 81 -19.94 -3.84 4.63
C LEU A 81 -21.23 -4.41 5.23
N GLU A 82 -22.19 -4.80 4.38
CA GLU A 82 -23.50 -5.31 4.79
C GLU A 82 -23.41 -6.62 5.58
N ARG A 83 -22.56 -7.56 5.15
CA ARG A 83 -22.32 -8.84 5.87
C ARG A 83 -21.79 -8.63 7.29
N ASN A 84 -21.10 -7.52 7.53
CA ASN A 84 -20.55 -7.15 8.85
C ASN A 84 -21.42 -6.12 9.59
N PHE A 85 -22.47 -5.60 8.95
CA PHE A 85 -23.35 -4.57 9.52
C PHE A 85 -24.24 -5.12 10.63
N GLU A 86 -24.65 -6.40 10.54
CA GLU A 86 -25.35 -7.09 11.64
C GLU A 86 -24.48 -7.24 12.89
N TRP A 87 -23.16 -7.42 12.73
CA TRP A 87 -22.20 -7.48 13.84
C TRP A 87 -21.95 -6.08 14.43
N LEU A 88 -21.76 -5.06 13.57
CA LEU A 88 -21.59 -3.66 13.98
C LEU A 88 -22.83 -3.10 14.73
N LYS A 89 -24.04 -3.46 14.30
CA LYS A 89 -25.31 -3.05 14.94
C LYS A 89 -25.49 -3.59 16.36
N ARG A 90 -24.85 -4.72 16.72
CA ARG A 90 -25.00 -5.33 18.05
C ARG A 90 -24.24 -4.60 19.16
N GLY A 91 -23.49 -3.55 18.83
CA GLY A 91 -22.81 -2.70 19.81
C GLY A 91 -21.60 -3.38 20.43
N ALA A 92 -20.61 -2.57 20.83
CA ALA A 92 -19.32 -2.99 21.37
C ALA A 92 -19.40 -3.60 22.80
N ALA A 93 -20.33 -4.52 23.04
CA ALA A 93 -20.37 -5.31 24.27
C ALA A 93 -19.39 -6.50 24.16
N GLY A 94 -18.10 -6.19 24.25
CA GLY A 94 -17.16 -7.06 24.96
C GLY A 94 -16.20 -7.96 24.16
N VAL A 95 -16.42 -8.34 22.90
CA VAL A 95 -15.55 -9.36 22.27
C VAL A 95 -15.35 -9.20 20.74
N GLN A 96 -14.07 -9.11 20.34
CA GLN A 96 -13.43 -9.35 19.03
C GLN A 96 -13.13 -8.18 18.05
N VAL A 97 -12.03 -7.46 18.31
CA VAL A 97 -11.24 -6.65 17.34
C VAL A 97 -10.78 -7.40 16.06
N PRO A 98 -10.55 -8.74 16.04
CA PRO A 98 -10.10 -9.46 14.83
C PRO A 98 -11.05 -9.39 13.63
N ALA A 99 -12.37 -9.29 13.87
CA ALA A 99 -13.36 -9.25 12.81
C ALA A 99 -13.23 -7.97 11.96
N LEU A 100 -12.99 -6.82 12.60
CA LEU A 100 -12.82 -5.53 11.91
C LEU A 100 -11.53 -5.45 11.09
N ARG A 101 -10.42 -6.02 11.61
CA ARG A 101 -9.15 -6.11 10.85
C ARG A 101 -9.34 -6.92 9.56
N ASN A 102 -10.20 -7.94 9.60
CA ASN A 102 -10.53 -8.72 8.43
C ASN A 102 -11.36 -7.90 7.42
N VAL A 103 -12.32 -7.09 7.90
CA VAL A 103 -13.10 -6.19 7.04
C VAL A 103 -12.20 -5.19 6.33
N GLU A 104 -11.31 -4.49 7.04
CA GLU A 104 -10.40 -3.52 6.42
C GLU A 104 -9.53 -4.18 5.35
N MET A 105 -9.03 -5.39 5.61
CA MET A 105 -8.24 -6.15 4.64
C MET A 105 -9.05 -6.50 3.40
N GLU A 106 -10.29 -6.97 3.54
CA GLU A 106 -11.18 -7.27 2.41
C GLU A 106 -11.56 -6.02 1.61
N LEU A 107 -11.79 -4.89 2.27
CA LEU A 107 -12.02 -3.61 1.60
C LEU A 107 -10.78 -3.16 0.82
N ARG A 108 -9.58 -3.30 1.40
CA ARG A 108 -8.30 -3.02 0.70
C ARG A 108 -8.12 -3.93 -0.52
N LYS A 109 -8.44 -5.22 -0.42
CA LYS A 109 -8.43 -6.17 -1.55
C LYS A 109 -9.39 -5.71 -2.65
N CYS A 110 -10.65 -5.41 -2.30
CA CYS A 110 -11.67 -4.94 -3.23
C CYS A 110 -11.26 -3.65 -3.97
N CYS A 111 -10.66 -2.69 -3.26
CA CYS A 111 -10.17 -1.44 -3.85
C CYS A 111 -9.00 -1.64 -4.84
N ASN A 112 -8.21 -2.71 -4.68
CA ASN A 112 -7.19 -3.07 -5.66
C ASN A 112 -7.82 -3.79 -6.87
N HIS A 113 -8.50 -4.91 -6.62
CA HIS A 113 -9.23 -5.63 -7.65
C HIS A 113 -10.28 -6.56 -7.00
N PRO A 114 -11.53 -6.62 -7.50
CA PRO A 114 -12.58 -7.42 -6.88
C PRO A 114 -12.28 -8.93 -6.85
N TYR A 115 -11.47 -9.46 -7.78
CA TYR A 115 -11.06 -10.87 -7.80
C TYR A 115 -10.12 -11.28 -6.65
N LEU A 116 -9.58 -10.32 -5.88
CA LEU A 116 -8.88 -10.66 -4.65
C LEU A 116 -9.82 -11.08 -3.53
N VAL A 117 -11.11 -10.73 -3.62
CA VAL A 117 -12.13 -11.14 -2.66
C VAL A 117 -12.61 -12.54 -3.02
N ASP A 118 -12.61 -13.43 -2.03
CA ASP A 118 -12.87 -14.85 -2.25
C ASP A 118 -14.26 -15.09 -2.84
N GLY A 119 -14.32 -15.93 -3.88
CA GLY A 119 -15.55 -16.31 -4.57
C GLY A 119 -16.08 -15.29 -5.58
N VAL A 120 -15.57 -14.06 -5.63
CA VAL A 120 -16.04 -13.04 -6.60
C VAL A 120 -15.64 -13.40 -8.02
N GLU A 121 -14.40 -13.87 -8.23
CA GLU A 121 -13.92 -14.27 -9.55
C GLU A 121 -14.75 -15.43 -10.14
N GLU A 122 -15.03 -16.45 -9.33
CA GLU A 122 -15.83 -17.62 -9.74
C GLU A 122 -17.29 -17.24 -10.03
N GLN A 123 -17.88 -16.32 -9.24
CA GLN A 123 -19.22 -15.78 -9.51
C GLN A 123 -19.28 -15.00 -10.83
N VAL A 124 -18.22 -14.28 -11.19
CA VAL A 124 -18.16 -13.55 -12.46
C VAL A 124 -17.97 -14.53 -13.61
N ARG A 125 -17.05 -15.49 -13.47
CA ARG A 125 -16.76 -16.52 -14.48
C ARG A 125 -17.98 -17.41 -14.79
N SER A 126 -18.76 -17.78 -13.77
CA SER A 126 -19.99 -18.56 -13.94
C SER A 126 -21.14 -17.80 -14.59
N ARG A 127 -21.16 -16.46 -14.46
CA ARG A 127 -22.20 -15.59 -15.05
C ARG A 127 -21.82 -15.08 -16.44
N SER A 128 -20.52 -15.01 -16.73
CA SER A 128 -20.05 -14.51 -18.00
C SER A 128 -19.90 -15.64 -19.02
N THR A 129 -20.48 -15.42 -20.19
CA THR A 129 -20.24 -16.22 -21.41
C THR A 129 -19.18 -15.57 -22.30
N ALA A 130 -18.52 -14.50 -21.82
CA ALA A 130 -17.62 -13.69 -22.64
C ALA A 130 -16.35 -14.44 -23.01
N SER A 131 -15.92 -14.25 -24.26
CA SER A 131 -14.78 -14.94 -24.87
C SER A 131 -13.40 -14.42 -24.45
N ASP A 132 -13.33 -13.26 -23.76
CA ASP A 132 -12.05 -12.62 -23.44
C ASP A 132 -11.93 -12.29 -21.93
N PRO A 133 -11.25 -13.14 -21.13
CA PRO A 133 -11.07 -12.94 -19.69
C PRO A 133 -10.22 -11.69 -19.37
N MET A 134 -9.37 -11.23 -20.29
CA MET A 134 -8.52 -10.06 -20.06
C MET A 134 -9.32 -8.77 -20.05
N HIS A 135 -10.28 -8.65 -20.98
CA HIS A 135 -11.15 -7.47 -21.03
C HIS A 135 -12.00 -7.34 -19.75
N GLU A 136 -12.43 -8.47 -19.17
CA GLU A 136 -13.16 -8.47 -17.90
C GLU A 136 -12.28 -8.04 -16.73
N LEU A 137 -11.07 -8.58 -16.64
CA LEU A 137 -10.08 -8.18 -15.62
C LEU A 137 -9.89 -6.65 -15.61
N ILE A 138 -9.70 -6.05 -16.79
CA ILE A 138 -9.52 -4.60 -16.89
C ILE A 138 -10.79 -3.86 -16.47
N ARG A 139 -11.94 -4.24 -17.01
CA ARG A 139 -13.22 -3.55 -16.79
C ARG A 139 -13.66 -3.58 -15.32
N HIS A 140 -13.33 -4.63 -14.59
CA HIS A 140 -13.78 -4.83 -13.23
C HIS A 140 -12.96 -4.10 -12.16
N SER A 141 -11.84 -3.45 -12.49
CA SER A 141 -11.12 -2.58 -11.55
C SER A 141 -10.85 -1.20 -12.14
N GLY A 142 -11.26 -0.14 -11.43
CA GLY A 142 -10.99 1.23 -11.85
C GLY A 142 -9.48 1.52 -12.00
N LYS A 143 -8.65 0.91 -11.14
CA LYS A 143 -7.19 1.04 -11.23
C LYS A 143 -6.64 0.37 -12.48
N MET A 144 -7.16 -0.81 -12.85
CA MET A 144 -6.76 -1.50 -14.08
C MET A 144 -7.19 -0.73 -15.32
N VAL A 145 -8.40 -0.15 -15.34
CA VAL A 145 -8.84 0.74 -16.44
C VAL A 145 -7.92 1.94 -16.59
N LEU A 146 -7.52 2.57 -15.49
CA LEU A 146 -6.60 3.71 -15.53
C LEU A 146 -5.21 3.26 -16.04
N LEU A 147 -4.70 2.16 -15.51
CA LEU A 147 -3.40 1.60 -15.89
C LEU A 147 -3.36 1.27 -17.39
N ASP A 148 -4.44 0.68 -17.93
CA ASP A 148 -4.56 0.35 -19.36
C ASP A 148 -4.55 1.58 -20.26
N LYS A 149 -4.95 2.76 -19.74
CA LYS A 149 -4.85 4.04 -20.45
C LYS A 149 -3.48 4.71 -20.30
N MET A 150 -2.80 4.50 -19.16
CA MET A 150 -1.53 5.17 -18.85
C MET A 150 -0.32 4.46 -19.46
N LEU A 151 -0.23 3.14 -19.33
CA LEU A 151 0.95 2.38 -19.77
C LEU A 151 1.25 2.52 -21.28
N PRO A 152 0.25 2.49 -22.19
CA PRO A 152 0.52 2.69 -23.61
C PRO A 152 1.10 4.08 -23.92
N LYS A 153 0.64 5.13 -23.21
CA LYS A 153 1.14 6.50 -23.37
C LYS A 153 2.59 6.61 -22.91
N LEU A 154 2.90 6.07 -21.73
CA LEU A 154 4.26 6.04 -21.19
C LEU A 154 5.21 5.26 -22.11
N ARG A 155 4.76 4.15 -22.71
CA ARG A 155 5.55 3.39 -23.68
C ARG A 155 5.79 4.18 -24.97
N ALA A 156 4.79 4.89 -25.48
CA ALA A 156 4.94 5.73 -26.67
C ALA A 156 5.97 6.85 -26.44
N GLU A 157 6.01 7.41 -25.24
CA GLU A 157 6.99 8.41 -24.79
C GLU A 157 8.35 7.81 -24.36
N LYS A 158 8.50 6.47 -24.45
CA LYS A 158 9.70 5.72 -24.06
C LYS A 158 10.09 5.85 -22.58
N HIS A 159 9.10 6.09 -21.71
CA HIS A 159 9.28 6.03 -20.27
C HIS A 159 9.32 4.59 -19.75
N LYS A 160 10.03 4.38 -18.64
CA LYS A 160 10.02 3.14 -17.87
C LYS A 160 9.21 3.34 -16.60
N ALA A 161 8.38 2.36 -16.24
CA ALA A 161 7.54 2.40 -15.05
C ALA A 161 7.94 1.31 -14.06
N LEU A 162 7.89 1.63 -12.78
CA LEU A 162 8.02 0.68 -11.66
C LEU A 162 6.69 0.69 -10.91
N ILE A 163 6.08 -0.49 -10.77
CA ILE A 163 4.77 -0.67 -10.12
C ILE A 163 5.00 -1.43 -8.82
N PHE A 164 4.54 -0.86 -7.70
CA PHE A 164 4.61 -1.48 -6.39
C PHE A 164 3.21 -1.90 -5.93
N SER A 165 3.11 -3.09 -5.34
CA SER A 165 1.89 -3.57 -4.70
C SER A 165 2.25 -4.30 -3.40
N GLN A 166 1.38 -4.18 -2.40
CA GLN A 166 1.49 -4.93 -1.14
C GLN A 166 0.89 -6.34 -1.24
N PHE A 167 0.20 -6.66 -2.34
CA PHE A 167 -0.46 -7.94 -2.53
C PHE A 167 0.16 -8.67 -3.73
N ILE A 168 0.75 -9.85 -3.47
CA ILE A 168 1.36 -10.71 -4.49
C ILE A 168 0.34 -11.06 -5.58
N ARG A 169 -0.90 -11.39 -5.20
CA ARG A 169 -1.99 -11.66 -6.17
C ARG A 169 -2.30 -10.52 -7.13
N VAL A 170 -2.04 -9.26 -6.73
CA VAL A 170 -2.18 -8.13 -7.67
C VAL A 170 -1.03 -8.13 -8.68
N LEU A 171 0.19 -8.49 -8.26
CA LEU A 171 1.32 -8.64 -9.19
C LEU A 171 1.08 -9.78 -10.18
N ASP A 172 0.48 -10.90 -9.75
CA ASP A 172 0.06 -11.98 -10.64
C ASP A 172 -0.91 -11.48 -11.72
N MET A 173 -1.96 -10.73 -11.33
CA MET A 173 -2.92 -10.14 -12.27
C MET A 173 -2.27 -9.13 -13.23
N LEU A 174 -1.32 -8.34 -12.73
CA LEU A 174 -0.57 -7.40 -13.56
C LEU A 174 0.33 -8.13 -14.55
N GLU A 175 0.96 -9.23 -14.15
CA GLU A 175 1.77 -10.07 -15.02
C GLU A 175 0.95 -10.65 -16.17
N ASP A 176 -0.24 -11.21 -15.88
CA ASP A 176 -1.15 -11.69 -16.92
C ASP A 176 -1.57 -10.56 -17.87
N TYR A 177 -1.85 -9.37 -17.33
CA TYR A 177 -2.15 -8.18 -18.13
C TYR A 177 -0.98 -7.78 -19.05
N MET A 178 0.24 -7.73 -18.53
CA MET A 178 1.43 -7.37 -19.29
C MET A 178 1.70 -8.39 -20.41
N ARG A 179 1.53 -9.69 -20.13
CA ARG A 179 1.64 -10.76 -21.14
C ARG A 179 0.62 -10.60 -22.26
N ALA A 180 -0.66 -10.40 -21.92
CA ALA A 180 -1.72 -10.24 -22.92
C ALA A 180 -1.51 -9.00 -23.80
N LYS A 181 -0.98 -7.91 -23.25
CA LYS A 181 -0.67 -6.68 -24.00
C LYS A 181 0.73 -6.66 -24.62
N SER A 182 1.50 -7.74 -24.48
CA SER A 182 2.88 -7.85 -24.98
C SER A 182 3.79 -6.70 -24.51
N PHE A 183 3.69 -6.35 -23.23
CA PHE A 183 4.64 -5.46 -22.57
C PHE A 183 5.83 -6.27 -22.02
N PRO A 184 7.08 -5.86 -22.27
CA PRO A 184 8.23 -6.44 -21.58
C PRO A 184 8.21 -6.00 -20.13
N PHE A 185 8.36 -6.93 -19.20
CA PHE A 185 8.38 -6.66 -17.77
C PHE A 185 9.36 -7.59 -17.06
N GLU A 186 9.76 -7.19 -15.86
CA GLU A 186 10.53 -7.99 -14.91
C GLU A 186 9.77 -7.95 -13.57
N ARG A 187 9.83 -9.04 -12.81
CA ARG A 187 9.12 -9.18 -11.54
C ARG A 187 10.09 -9.59 -10.44
N ILE A 188 9.95 -8.93 -9.29
CA ILE A 188 10.66 -9.23 -8.05
C ILE A 188 9.60 -9.26 -6.95
N ASP A 189 9.51 -10.37 -6.23
CA ASP A 189 8.60 -10.60 -5.11
C ASP A 189 9.31 -10.40 -3.76
#